data_AF-A0A183FP16-F1
#
_entry.id   AF-A0A183FP16-F1
#
_cell.length_a   1.000
_cell.length_b   1.000
_cell.length_c   1.000
_cell.angle_alpha   90.00
_cell.angle_beta   90.00
_cell.angle_gamma   90.00
#
_symmetry.space_group_name_H-M   'P 1'
#
loop_
_entity.id
_entity.type
_entity.pdbx_description
1 polymer ?
#
loop_
_entity_poly.entity_id
_entity_poly.type
_entity_poly.pdbx_seq_one_letter_code
_entity_poly.pdbx_strand_id
1 'polypeptide(L)'
;MTHLGHMPSNESLKLNQVATNYIVQLLKDGFDAEQIVTKIRSQIACGSPRTRLLYTTTKDIRNIAKKHGIVPGRLHSNDIISVEARVDRKLPEDGIRYYEPRKPKTGDGFVMVERFHKRLKYEYRGRVANSRIDSIVNCLITAPEVIAHDFEIRMCRRLLYGRHRLTEQHKAHEAGIKALKEASIEVTDEGWKVRCKGTFFIKQKLCDCDPGLNNHCTRCDACPYAFYCTCFADSRAGVCCLHIHAAITSNPEGRHFVLPFKDDDNIRDACEDNNNNVIDVLSGDDSIYSDKENRQESETDRMDRNKENLQRIETCWSRIKAYSFEIAKRSEGADMLDHIAYGMQKICLDIAAREERCAPLIRRSELRALIICCPIEVRYFREEVRNYDDFAGSSSSS
;
A
#
# COMPACT_ATOMS: atom_id res chain seq x y z
N MET A 1 -41.35 11.96 46.49
CA MET A 1 -39.98 11.63 46.05
C MET A 1 -39.51 12.69 45.08
N THR A 2 -38.84 13.71 45.61
CA THR A 2 -38.17 14.77 44.85
C THR A 2 -36.90 14.20 44.26
N HIS A 3 -36.84 14.01 42.94
CA HIS A 3 -35.58 13.75 42.25
C HIS A 3 -34.69 14.98 42.44
N LEU A 4 -33.69 14.87 43.33
CA LEU A 4 -32.62 15.86 43.46
C LEU A 4 -31.96 16.01 42.08
N GLY A 5 -32.13 17.20 41.50
CA GLY A 5 -31.78 17.48 40.11
C GLY A 5 -30.30 17.30 39.85
N HIS A 6 -29.96 16.30 39.06
CA HIS A 6 -28.65 16.22 38.44
C HIS A 6 -28.48 17.43 37.53
N MET A 7 -27.42 18.21 37.76
CA MET A 7 -27.02 19.26 36.81
C MET A 7 -26.85 18.60 35.42
N PRO A 8 -27.47 19.17 34.36
CA PRO A 8 -27.33 18.62 33.02
C PRO A 8 -25.86 18.57 32.67
N SER A 9 -25.39 17.39 32.25
CA SER A 9 -24.00 17.20 31.90
C SER A 9 -23.64 18.08 30.69
N ASN A 10 -22.40 18.56 30.62
CA ASN A 10 -21.98 19.56 29.63
C ASN A 10 -22.17 19.08 28.18
N GLU A 11 -22.16 17.77 27.93
CA GLU A 11 -22.45 17.15 26.64
C GLU A 11 -23.92 17.30 26.19
N SER A 12 -24.86 17.42 27.13
CA SER A 12 -26.29 17.57 26.86
C SER A 12 -26.72 19.02 26.58
N LEU A 13 -25.84 19.98 26.88
CA LEU A 13 -26.13 21.41 26.67
C LEU A 13 -26.18 21.74 25.17
N LYS A 14 -26.97 22.76 24.81
CA LYS A 14 -26.96 23.32 23.45
C LYS A 14 -25.66 24.11 23.22
N LEU A 15 -25.10 24.02 22.02
CA LEU A 15 -23.99 24.88 21.60
C LEU A 15 -24.43 26.34 21.65
N ASN A 16 -23.66 27.17 22.35
CA ASN A 16 -23.93 28.61 22.40
C ASN A 16 -23.60 29.27 21.04
N GLN A 17 -24.09 30.51 20.83
CA GLN A 17 -23.92 31.20 19.56
C GLN A 17 -22.44 31.50 19.25
N VAL A 18 -21.63 31.78 20.28
CA VAL A 18 -20.20 32.05 20.13
C VAL A 18 -19.46 30.83 19.57
N ALA A 19 -19.67 29.67 20.15
CA ALA A 19 -19.12 28.39 19.70
C ALA A 19 -19.63 28.02 18.30
N THR A 20 -20.91 28.27 18.02
CA THR A 20 -21.49 28.07 16.68
C THR A 20 -20.82 28.96 15.64
N ASN A 21 -20.63 30.25 15.95
CA ASN A 21 -19.96 31.20 15.05
C ASN A 21 -18.49 30.81 14.81
N TYR A 22 -17.79 30.32 15.84
CA TYR A 22 -16.43 29.82 15.71
C TYR A 22 -16.35 28.61 14.75
N ILE A 23 -17.24 27.62 14.90
CA ILE A 23 -17.35 26.48 13.98
C ILE A 23 -17.66 26.95 12.56
N VAL A 24 -18.59 27.91 12.41
CA VAL A 24 -18.94 28.50 11.11
C VAL A 24 -17.73 29.19 10.47
N GLN A 25 -16.91 29.88 11.25
CA GLN A 25 -15.70 30.51 10.73
C GLN A 25 -14.71 29.45 10.24
N LEU A 26 -14.45 28.40 11.02
CA LEU A 26 -13.57 27.30 10.57
C LEU A 26 -14.10 26.62 9.30
N LEU A 27 -15.42 26.42 9.19
CA LEU A 27 -16.03 25.89 7.97
C LEU A 27 -15.82 26.82 6.75
N LYS A 28 -15.92 28.14 6.95
CA LYS A 28 -15.63 29.15 5.90
C LYS A 28 -14.16 29.20 5.54
N ASP A 29 -13.29 28.93 6.51
CA ASP A 29 -11.86 28.77 6.31
C ASP A 29 -11.52 27.42 5.64
N GLY A 30 -12.51 26.64 5.21
CA GLY A 30 -12.32 25.43 4.41
C GLY A 30 -11.98 24.16 5.19
N PHE A 31 -11.93 24.21 6.52
CA PHE A 31 -11.70 23.00 7.32
C PHE A 31 -12.87 22.04 7.19
N ASP A 32 -12.58 20.75 7.08
CA ASP A 32 -13.61 19.70 7.15
C ASP A 32 -14.06 19.43 8.60
N ALA A 33 -15.10 18.61 8.76
CA ALA A 33 -15.67 18.34 10.07
C ALA A 33 -14.71 17.62 11.03
N GLU A 34 -13.79 16.80 10.53
CA GLU A 34 -12.84 16.04 11.35
C GLU A 34 -11.69 16.94 11.80
N GLN A 35 -11.12 17.72 10.87
CA GLN A 35 -10.12 18.74 11.15
C GLN A 35 -10.62 19.75 12.20
N ILE A 36 -11.87 20.18 12.10
CA ILE A 36 -12.49 21.08 13.08
C ILE A 36 -12.55 20.42 14.46
N VAL A 37 -12.96 19.14 14.55
CA VAL A 37 -12.99 18.42 15.83
C VAL A 37 -11.60 18.32 16.44
N THR A 38 -10.60 17.94 15.64
CA THR A 38 -9.19 17.83 16.08
C THR A 38 -8.67 19.17 16.56
N LYS A 39 -8.93 20.25 15.81
CA LYS A 39 -8.52 21.62 16.15
C LYS A 39 -9.19 22.16 17.41
N ILE A 40 -10.49 21.93 17.58
CA ILE A 40 -11.22 22.28 18.81
C ILE A 40 -10.62 21.56 20.01
N ARG A 41 -10.35 20.25 19.87
CA ARG A 41 -9.80 19.44 20.96
C ARG A 41 -8.39 19.84 21.31
N SER A 42 -7.52 20.09 20.33
CA SER A 42 -6.13 20.51 20.59
C SER A 42 -6.05 21.88 21.25
N GLN A 43 -6.90 22.84 20.86
CA GLN A 43 -6.90 24.19 21.43
C GLN A 43 -7.52 24.26 22.84
N ILE A 44 -8.51 23.42 23.15
CA ILE A 44 -9.28 23.50 24.41
C ILE A 44 -8.79 22.47 25.46
N ALA A 45 -8.05 21.43 25.06
CA ALA A 45 -7.58 20.40 25.99
C ALA A 45 -6.63 20.92 27.09
N CYS A 46 -5.96 22.06 26.90
CA CYS A 46 -5.09 22.67 27.91
C CYS A 46 -5.80 23.76 28.72
N GLY A 47 -6.36 23.38 29.88
CA GLY A 47 -6.55 24.31 31.01
C GLY A 47 -7.87 25.09 31.12
N SER A 48 -8.79 24.98 30.17
CA SER A 48 -10.14 25.56 30.30
C SER A 48 -11.12 24.56 30.94
N PRO A 49 -12.11 25.01 31.75
CA PRO A 49 -13.24 24.16 32.12
C PRO A 49 -13.87 23.53 30.87
N ARG A 50 -14.25 22.24 30.96
CA ARG A 50 -14.78 21.45 29.83
C ARG A 50 -16.09 22.05 29.31
N THR A 51 -16.01 22.91 28.31
CA THR A 51 -17.18 23.54 27.68
C THR A 51 -17.91 22.56 26.74
N ARG A 52 -19.19 22.84 26.40
CA ARG A 52 -19.95 22.06 25.41
C ARG A 52 -19.23 21.92 24.06
N LEU A 53 -18.40 22.91 23.69
CA LEU A 53 -17.66 22.94 22.43
C LEU A 53 -16.66 21.77 22.33
N LEU A 54 -16.04 21.35 23.44
CA LEU A 54 -15.13 20.19 23.48
C LEU A 54 -15.82 18.88 23.08
N TYR A 55 -17.13 18.78 23.35
CA TYR A 55 -17.97 17.63 23.04
C TYR A 55 -18.66 17.76 21.67
N THR A 56 -18.28 18.72 20.83
CA THR A 56 -18.82 18.85 19.48
C THR A 56 -18.43 17.64 18.64
N THR A 57 -19.43 17.02 17.99
CA THR A 57 -19.23 15.88 17.10
C THR A 57 -19.14 16.33 15.64
N THR A 58 -18.61 15.46 14.76
CA THR A 58 -18.64 15.69 13.31
C THR A 58 -20.06 15.86 12.78
N LYS A 59 -21.05 15.18 13.38
CA LYS A 59 -22.48 15.32 13.06
C LYS A 59 -23.00 16.72 13.40
N ASP A 60 -22.65 17.27 14.56
CA ASP A 60 -23.02 18.63 14.96
C ASP A 60 -22.48 19.65 13.95
N ILE A 61 -21.21 19.51 13.54
CA ILE A 61 -20.57 20.40 12.57
C ILE A 61 -21.25 20.31 11.21
N ARG A 62 -21.60 19.10 10.72
CA ARG A 62 -22.37 18.94 9.48
C ARG A 62 -23.76 19.58 9.57
N ASN A 63 -24.43 19.47 10.71
CA ASN A 63 -25.72 20.11 10.93
C ASN A 63 -25.60 21.64 10.92
N ILE A 64 -24.55 22.19 11.54
CA ILE A 64 -24.24 23.62 11.51
C ILE A 64 -23.94 24.05 10.06
N ALA A 65 -23.09 23.32 9.35
CA ALA A 65 -22.76 23.59 7.95
C ALA A 65 -24.03 23.64 7.08
N LYS A 66 -24.90 22.63 7.19
CA LYS A 66 -26.19 22.58 6.49
C LYS A 66 -27.09 23.76 6.86
N LYS A 67 -27.21 24.09 8.16
CA LYS A 67 -28.02 25.22 8.65
C LYS A 67 -27.55 26.57 8.10
N HIS A 68 -26.25 26.72 7.90
CA HIS A 68 -25.63 27.94 7.38
C HIS A 68 -25.36 27.92 5.87
N GLY A 69 -25.78 26.88 5.15
CA GLY A 69 -25.55 26.75 3.70
C GLY A 69 -24.08 26.61 3.32
N ILE A 70 -23.22 26.16 4.24
CA ILE A 70 -21.79 25.98 4.01
C ILE A 70 -21.54 24.56 3.54
N VAL A 71 -20.76 24.42 2.47
CA VAL A 71 -20.28 23.13 1.97
C VAL A 71 -18.80 23.02 2.35
N PRO A 72 -18.42 22.10 3.24
CA PRO A 72 -17.02 21.93 3.63
C PRO A 72 -16.10 21.73 2.41
N GLY A 73 -14.92 22.37 2.43
CA GLY A 73 -13.95 22.33 1.33
C GLY A 73 -14.28 23.20 0.11
N ARG A 74 -15.44 23.88 0.09
CA ARG A 74 -15.83 24.83 -0.97
C ARG A 74 -15.50 26.26 -0.53
N LEU A 75 -14.47 26.85 -1.13
CA LEU A 75 -14.08 28.24 -0.91
C LEU A 75 -14.77 29.22 -1.86
N HIS A 76 -15.27 28.74 -3.00
CA HIS A 76 -15.88 29.60 -4.01
C HIS A 76 -17.09 28.94 -4.73
N SER A 77 -17.95 29.78 -5.31
CA SER A 77 -19.13 29.31 -6.03
C SER A 77 -18.77 28.56 -7.31
N ASN A 78 -17.79 29.08 -8.07
CA ASN A 78 -17.08 28.40 -9.17
C ASN A 78 -16.06 27.38 -8.60
N ASP A 79 -16.04 26.16 -9.13
CA ASP A 79 -15.21 25.06 -8.64
C ASP A 79 -13.74 25.18 -9.00
N ILE A 80 -13.40 25.70 -10.19
CA ILE A 80 -12.02 25.97 -10.60
C ILE A 80 -11.38 26.96 -9.63
N ILE A 81 -12.03 28.10 -9.40
CA ILE A 81 -11.56 29.14 -8.47
C ILE A 81 -11.46 28.58 -7.04
N SER A 82 -12.38 27.69 -6.65
CA SER A 82 -12.33 27.06 -5.32
C SER A 82 -11.11 26.15 -5.14
N VAL A 83 -10.67 25.46 -6.20
CA VAL A 83 -9.47 24.61 -6.16
C VAL A 83 -8.22 25.48 -6.19
N GLU A 84 -8.16 26.49 -7.06
CA GLU A 84 -7.05 27.46 -7.13
C GLU A 84 -6.83 28.13 -5.77
N ALA A 85 -7.89 28.58 -5.12
CA ALA A 85 -7.81 29.18 -3.78
C ALA A 85 -7.26 28.22 -2.71
N ARG A 86 -7.46 26.91 -2.83
CA ARG A 86 -6.86 25.91 -1.91
C ARG A 86 -5.38 25.71 -2.21
N VAL A 87 -5.03 25.60 -3.48
CA VAL A 87 -3.64 25.50 -3.95
C VAL A 87 -2.82 26.70 -3.49
N ASP A 88 -3.37 27.91 -3.63
CA ASP A 88 -2.71 29.17 -3.25
C ASP A 88 -2.44 29.25 -1.74
N ARG A 89 -3.31 28.67 -0.91
CA ARG A 89 -3.15 28.64 0.54
C ARG A 89 -1.99 27.75 1.00
N LYS A 90 -1.55 26.78 0.19
CA LYS A 90 -0.43 25.86 0.47
C LYS A 90 -0.50 25.21 1.86
N LEU A 91 -1.71 24.90 2.32
CA LEU A 91 -1.90 24.25 3.60
C LEU A 91 -1.58 22.76 3.46
N PRO A 92 -0.70 22.19 4.31
CA PRO A 92 -0.36 20.76 4.24
C PRO A 92 -1.59 19.87 4.43
N GLU A 93 -2.59 20.34 5.17
CA GLU A 93 -3.84 19.62 5.43
C GLU A 93 -4.75 19.49 4.20
N ASP A 94 -4.55 20.32 3.16
CA ASP A 94 -5.27 20.17 1.89
C ASP A 94 -4.73 19.00 1.05
N GLY A 95 -3.53 18.49 1.33
CA GLY A 95 -2.96 17.33 0.63
C GLY A 95 -2.66 17.55 -0.88
N ILE A 96 -2.85 18.76 -1.41
CA ILE A 96 -2.61 19.07 -2.82
C ILE A 96 -1.11 19.28 -3.05
N ARG A 97 -0.44 18.26 -3.60
CA ARG A 97 1.01 18.31 -3.88
C ARG A 97 1.36 18.89 -5.23
N TYR A 98 0.51 18.69 -6.23
CA TYR A 98 0.69 19.18 -7.59
C TYR A 98 -0.64 19.66 -8.13
N TYR A 99 -0.64 20.85 -8.72
CA TYR A 99 -1.77 21.41 -9.44
C TYR A 99 -1.24 22.20 -10.63
N GLU A 100 -1.77 21.91 -11.81
CA GLU A 100 -1.55 22.70 -13.00
C GLU A 100 -2.92 23.23 -13.47
N PRO A 101 -3.10 24.56 -13.55
CA PRO A 101 -4.35 25.13 -14.01
C PRO A 101 -4.65 24.73 -15.45
N ARG A 102 -5.94 24.66 -15.78
CA ARG A 102 -6.38 24.23 -17.11
C ARG A 102 -5.82 25.16 -18.19
N LYS A 103 -5.09 24.59 -19.15
CA LYS A 103 -4.68 25.32 -20.36
C LYS A 103 -5.92 25.51 -21.27
N PRO A 104 -6.19 26.73 -21.75
CA PRO A 104 -7.50 27.10 -22.31
C PRO A 104 -7.86 26.49 -23.68
N LYS A 105 -7.01 25.66 -24.32
CA LYS A 105 -7.16 25.38 -25.76
C LYS A 105 -7.42 23.94 -26.19
N THR A 106 -7.34 22.92 -25.34
CA THR A 106 -7.50 21.53 -25.82
C THR A 106 -8.49 20.67 -25.04
N GLY A 107 -8.82 20.96 -23.79
CA GLY A 107 -9.68 20.06 -22.99
C GLY A 107 -9.03 18.70 -22.66
N ASP A 108 -8.02 18.29 -23.44
CA ASP A 108 -7.13 17.17 -23.20
C ASP A 108 -6.11 17.51 -22.10
N GLY A 109 -6.07 16.67 -21.06
CA GLY A 109 -5.10 16.80 -19.97
C GLY A 109 -5.57 16.22 -18.63
N PHE A 110 -6.87 15.94 -18.47
CA PHE A 110 -7.36 15.30 -17.24
C PHE A 110 -7.23 13.77 -17.34
N VAL A 111 -6.08 13.23 -16.91
CA VAL A 111 -5.87 11.78 -16.80
C VAL A 111 -6.39 11.32 -15.46
N MET A 112 -7.59 10.74 -15.44
CA MET A 112 -8.15 10.11 -14.25
C MET A 112 -7.97 8.59 -14.35
N VAL A 113 -7.28 7.98 -13.37
CA VAL A 113 -7.04 6.54 -13.34
C VAL A 113 -8.37 5.77 -13.19
N GLU A 114 -8.79 5.05 -14.23
CA GLU A 114 -10.12 4.40 -14.33
C GLU A 114 -10.48 3.47 -13.17
N ARG A 115 -9.51 2.76 -12.57
CA ARG A 115 -9.81 1.83 -11.48
C ARG A 115 -10.34 2.52 -10.23
N PHE A 116 -9.92 3.76 -9.96
CA PHE A 116 -10.44 4.54 -8.85
C PHE A 116 -11.79 5.19 -9.18
N HIS A 117 -12.06 5.48 -10.45
CA HIS A 117 -13.30 6.09 -10.93
C HIS A 117 -14.54 5.32 -10.47
N LYS A 118 -14.52 3.98 -10.50
CA LYS A 118 -15.67 3.17 -10.08
C LYS A 118 -15.96 3.37 -8.59
N ARG A 119 -14.96 3.23 -7.72
CA ARG A 119 -15.15 3.44 -6.27
C ARG A 119 -15.59 4.87 -5.98
N LEU A 120 -14.93 5.84 -6.59
CA LEU A 120 -15.27 7.26 -6.46
C LEU A 120 -16.74 7.53 -6.84
N LYS A 121 -17.18 7.03 -8.00
CA LYS A 121 -18.53 7.27 -8.54
C LYS A 121 -19.62 6.54 -7.75
N TYR A 122 -19.40 5.27 -7.39
CA TYR A 122 -20.43 4.42 -6.82
C TYR A 122 -20.43 4.39 -5.30
N GLU A 123 -19.24 4.29 -4.67
CA GLU A 123 -19.12 4.14 -3.22
C GLU A 123 -19.16 5.50 -2.52
N TYR A 124 -18.31 6.44 -2.95
CA TYR A 124 -18.17 7.72 -2.25
C TYR A 124 -19.22 8.76 -2.66
N ARG A 125 -19.73 8.68 -3.89
CA ARG A 125 -20.59 9.72 -4.48
C ARG A 125 -22.02 9.30 -4.80
N GLY A 126 -22.41 8.05 -4.56
CA GLY A 126 -23.80 7.61 -4.71
C GLY A 126 -24.41 7.86 -6.10
N ARG A 127 -23.63 7.71 -7.19
CA ARG A 127 -24.07 7.90 -8.60
C ARG A 127 -24.49 9.32 -9.00
N VAL A 128 -24.14 10.35 -8.24
CA VAL A 128 -24.47 11.73 -8.62
C VAL A 128 -23.66 12.16 -9.85
N ALA A 129 -24.32 12.33 -11.00
CA ALA A 129 -23.74 12.94 -12.19
C ALA A 129 -23.42 14.43 -11.95
N ASN A 130 -22.52 15.01 -12.77
CA ASN A 130 -22.13 16.45 -12.68
C ASN A 130 -21.59 16.84 -11.30
N SER A 131 -20.64 16.04 -10.87
CA SER A 131 -19.88 16.22 -9.66
C SER A 131 -19.03 17.49 -9.75
N ARG A 132 -19.21 18.45 -8.84
CA ARG A 132 -18.29 19.62 -8.76
C ARG A 132 -16.86 19.16 -8.50
N ILE A 133 -15.88 19.82 -9.12
CA ILE A 133 -14.46 19.44 -9.03
C ILE A 133 -13.95 19.54 -7.59
N ASP A 134 -14.30 20.59 -6.85
CA ASP A 134 -13.91 20.77 -5.44
C ASP A 134 -14.32 19.59 -4.54
N SER A 135 -15.55 19.09 -4.73
CA SER A 135 -16.05 17.91 -4.03
C SER A 135 -15.31 16.63 -4.43
N ILE A 136 -14.90 16.51 -5.70
CA ILE A 136 -14.08 15.38 -6.17
C ILE A 136 -12.69 15.45 -5.56
N VAL A 137 -12.05 16.61 -5.57
CA VAL A 137 -10.73 16.84 -4.97
C VAL A 137 -10.77 16.52 -3.48
N ASN A 138 -11.78 17.03 -2.75
CA ASN A 138 -11.94 16.70 -1.33
C ASN A 138 -12.09 15.20 -1.09
N CYS A 139 -12.90 14.52 -1.91
CA CYS A 139 -13.04 13.06 -1.83
C CYS A 139 -11.73 12.33 -2.13
N LEU A 140 -10.92 12.82 -3.08
CA LEU A 140 -9.63 12.24 -3.42
C LEU A 140 -8.59 12.43 -2.31
N ILE A 141 -8.67 13.53 -1.57
CA ILE A 141 -7.79 13.82 -0.44
C ILE A 141 -8.12 12.90 0.75
N THR A 142 -9.40 12.73 1.07
CA THR A 142 -9.82 11.95 2.24
C THR A 142 -9.93 10.45 1.96
N ALA A 143 -10.14 10.05 0.70
CA ALA A 143 -10.33 8.63 0.36
C ALA A 143 -9.14 7.74 0.71
N PRO A 144 -7.85 8.10 0.49
CA PRO A 144 -6.73 7.25 0.84
C PRO A 144 -6.73 6.79 2.29
N GLU A 145 -6.94 7.69 3.24
CA GLU A 145 -7.01 7.36 4.68
C GLU A 145 -8.20 6.44 4.98
N VAL A 146 -9.39 6.77 4.45
CA VAL A 146 -10.59 5.92 4.61
C VAL A 146 -10.38 4.54 3.99
N ILE A 147 -9.74 4.47 2.82
CA ILE A 147 -9.46 3.22 2.12
C ILE A 147 -8.42 2.40 2.88
N ALA A 148 -7.37 3.04 3.39
CA ALA A 148 -6.35 2.39 4.20
C ALA A 148 -6.96 1.82 5.47
N HIS A 149 -7.77 2.60 6.17
CA HIS A 149 -8.47 2.15 7.38
C HIS A 149 -9.47 1.02 7.08
N ASP A 150 -10.28 1.13 6.02
CA ASP A 150 -11.16 0.04 5.58
C ASP A 150 -10.37 -1.21 5.18
N PHE A 151 -9.19 -1.03 4.61
CA PHE A 151 -8.29 -2.12 4.24
C PHE A 151 -7.72 -2.78 5.49
N GLU A 152 -7.26 -2.02 6.48
CA GLU A 152 -6.81 -2.52 7.79
C GLU A 152 -7.91 -3.27 8.53
N ILE A 153 -9.12 -2.72 8.62
CA ILE A 153 -10.27 -3.40 9.24
C ILE A 153 -10.54 -4.72 8.51
N ARG A 154 -10.54 -4.70 7.18
CA ARG A 154 -10.71 -5.92 6.38
C ARG A 154 -9.56 -6.90 6.63
N MET A 155 -8.33 -6.42 6.76
CA MET A 155 -7.11 -7.18 7.08
C MET A 155 -7.22 -7.89 8.43
N CYS A 156 -7.48 -7.13 9.49
CA CYS A 156 -7.68 -7.63 10.85
C CYS A 156 -8.83 -8.63 10.96
N ARG A 157 -9.95 -8.39 10.26
CA ARG A 157 -11.14 -9.25 10.30
C ARG A 157 -11.06 -10.49 9.41
N ARG A 158 -9.98 -10.68 8.64
CA ARG A 158 -9.84 -11.81 7.70
C ARG A 158 -11.00 -11.92 6.69
N LEU A 159 -11.60 -10.78 6.34
CA LEU A 159 -12.72 -10.75 5.39
C LEU A 159 -12.23 -11.08 3.98
N LEU A 160 -12.89 -12.05 3.35
CA LEU A 160 -12.55 -12.52 2.00
C LEU A 160 -12.90 -11.49 0.91
N TYR A 161 -14.00 -10.74 1.09
CA TYR A 161 -14.46 -9.78 0.10
C TYR A 161 -13.51 -8.57 0.05
N GLY A 162 -13.17 -8.15 -1.17
CA GLY A 162 -12.22 -7.07 -1.41
C GLY A 162 -10.74 -7.49 -1.39
N ARG A 163 -10.42 -8.73 -1.02
CA ARG A 163 -9.09 -9.32 -1.16
C ARG A 163 -9.04 -10.26 -2.35
N HIS A 164 -8.91 -9.69 -3.54
CA HIS A 164 -8.88 -10.47 -4.78
C HIS A 164 -7.84 -11.60 -4.71
N ARG A 165 -6.61 -11.31 -4.26
CA ARG A 165 -5.54 -12.32 -4.15
C ARG A 165 -5.88 -13.46 -3.18
N LEU A 166 -6.41 -13.17 -2.00
CA LEU A 166 -6.85 -14.21 -1.06
C LEU A 166 -8.02 -15.05 -1.62
N THR A 167 -8.93 -14.42 -2.36
CA THR A 167 -10.02 -15.14 -3.04
C THR A 167 -9.46 -16.09 -4.10
N GLU A 168 -8.51 -15.63 -4.91
CA GLU A 168 -7.82 -16.48 -5.90
C GLU A 168 -6.97 -17.57 -5.23
N GLN A 169 -6.33 -17.29 -4.09
CA GLN A 169 -5.63 -18.27 -3.26
C GLN A 169 -6.56 -19.40 -2.84
N HIS A 170 -7.79 -19.07 -2.43
CA HIS A 170 -8.77 -20.09 -2.03
C HIS A 170 -9.30 -20.89 -3.23
N LYS A 171 -9.49 -20.24 -4.39
CA LYS A 171 -9.83 -20.96 -5.63
C LYS A 171 -8.71 -21.91 -6.06
N ALA A 172 -7.45 -21.47 -5.99
CA ALA A 172 -6.29 -22.30 -6.29
C ALA A 172 -6.17 -23.47 -5.31
N HIS A 173 -6.46 -23.24 -4.02
CA HIS A 173 -6.53 -24.30 -3.03
C HIS A 173 -7.59 -25.35 -3.39
N GLU A 174 -8.83 -24.94 -3.67
CA GLU A 174 -9.91 -25.85 -4.09
C GLU A 174 -9.54 -26.65 -5.36
N ALA A 175 -8.88 -26.00 -6.31
CA ALA A 175 -8.37 -26.65 -7.50
C ALA A 175 -7.28 -27.67 -7.17
N GLY A 176 -6.39 -27.36 -6.22
CA GLY A 176 -5.34 -28.26 -5.73
C GLY A 176 -5.91 -29.51 -5.08
N ILE A 177 -6.93 -29.37 -4.22
CA ILE A 177 -7.62 -30.51 -3.59
C ILE A 177 -8.26 -31.43 -4.64
N LYS A 178 -8.85 -30.85 -5.69
CA LYS A 178 -9.42 -31.63 -6.80
C LYS A 178 -8.33 -32.35 -7.59
N ALA A 179 -7.23 -31.67 -7.90
CA ALA A 179 -6.11 -32.22 -8.64
C ALA A 179 -5.38 -33.34 -7.87
N LEU A 180 -5.43 -33.33 -6.54
CA LEU A 180 -4.81 -34.36 -5.70
C LEU A 180 -5.30 -35.78 -6.02
N LYS A 181 -6.55 -35.93 -6.50
CA LYS A 181 -7.11 -37.24 -6.87
C LYS A 181 -6.35 -37.95 -7.99
N GLU A 182 -5.67 -37.17 -8.84
CA GLU A 182 -4.96 -37.65 -10.03
C GLU A 182 -3.44 -37.42 -9.94
N ALA A 183 -2.98 -36.71 -8.91
CA ALA A 183 -1.58 -36.34 -8.74
C ALA A 183 -0.85 -37.32 -7.81
N SER A 184 0.36 -37.70 -8.18
CA SER A 184 1.31 -38.37 -7.30
C SER A 184 2.27 -37.33 -6.74
N ILE A 185 2.43 -37.30 -5.42
CA ILE A 185 3.25 -36.31 -4.72
C ILE A 185 4.30 -37.06 -3.92
N GLU A 186 5.57 -36.72 -4.16
CA GLU A 186 6.73 -37.31 -3.51
C GLU A 186 7.44 -36.20 -2.72
N VAL A 187 7.70 -36.46 -1.43
CA VAL A 187 8.49 -35.58 -0.58
C VAL A 187 9.97 -35.84 -0.86
N THR A 188 10.73 -34.77 -1.04
CA THR A 188 12.17 -34.78 -1.35
C THR A 188 12.91 -33.94 -0.31
N ASP A 189 14.22 -34.08 -0.20
CA ASP A 189 15.03 -33.31 0.75
C ASP A 189 14.92 -31.77 0.56
N GLU A 190 14.59 -31.32 -0.65
CA GLU A 190 14.46 -29.90 -1.01
C GLU A 190 12.99 -29.38 -1.01
N GLY A 191 12.01 -30.24 -0.71
CA GLY A 191 10.58 -29.90 -0.75
C GLY A 191 9.73 -30.99 -1.39
N TRP A 192 8.99 -30.69 -2.45
CA TRP A 192 8.08 -31.66 -3.07
C TRP A 192 8.28 -31.79 -4.57
N LYS A 193 8.05 -32.99 -5.07
CA LYS A 193 7.92 -33.31 -6.48
C LYS A 193 6.48 -33.76 -6.77
N VAL A 194 5.76 -32.98 -7.57
CA VAL A 194 4.35 -33.21 -7.90
C VAL A 194 4.25 -33.68 -9.35
N ARG A 195 3.76 -34.91 -9.54
CA ARG A 195 3.49 -35.50 -10.86
C ARG A 195 1.99 -35.50 -11.13
N CYS A 196 1.56 -34.71 -12.09
CA CYS A 196 0.19 -34.68 -12.59
C CYS A 196 0.22 -34.76 -14.14
N LYS A 197 -0.28 -33.75 -14.87
CA LYS A 197 -0.08 -33.60 -16.33
C LYS A 197 1.37 -33.33 -16.74
N GLY A 198 2.21 -33.00 -15.77
CA GLY A 198 3.65 -32.81 -15.90
C GLY A 198 4.34 -33.07 -14.56
N THR A 199 5.65 -32.88 -14.49
CA THR A 199 6.41 -32.97 -13.24
C THR A 199 6.81 -31.57 -12.81
N PHE A 200 6.43 -31.18 -11.59
CA PHE A 200 6.71 -29.88 -11.01
C PHE A 200 7.47 -30.03 -9.70
N PHE A 201 8.40 -29.11 -9.44
CA PHE A 201 9.19 -29.08 -8.22
C PHE A 201 8.76 -27.88 -7.38
N ILE A 202 8.55 -28.12 -6.09
CA ILE A 202 8.14 -27.11 -5.13
C ILE A 202 9.22 -26.99 -4.07
N LYS A 203 9.74 -25.77 -3.91
CA LYS A 203 10.69 -25.41 -2.85
C LYS A 203 10.02 -24.46 -1.86
N GLN A 204 10.34 -24.60 -0.58
CA GLN A 204 9.89 -23.68 0.47
C GLN A 204 11.02 -22.74 0.89
N LYS A 205 10.69 -21.48 1.11
CA LYS A 205 11.52 -20.46 1.77
C LYS A 205 10.91 -20.12 3.14
N LEU A 206 11.71 -19.50 4.01
CA LEU A 206 11.19 -18.96 5.27
C LEU A 206 10.10 -17.92 4.97
N CYS A 207 8.93 -18.07 5.59
CA CYS A 207 7.91 -17.03 5.57
C CYS A 207 8.19 -16.03 6.69
N ASP A 208 8.62 -14.84 6.33
CA ASP A 208 8.81 -13.66 7.21
C ASP A 208 7.63 -12.68 7.13
N CYS A 209 6.57 -13.15 6.50
CA CYS A 209 5.31 -12.52 6.22
C CYS A 209 4.50 -12.28 7.51
N ASP A 210 3.94 -11.09 7.70
CA ASP A 210 2.95 -10.86 8.76
C ASP A 210 1.70 -11.74 8.50
N PRO A 211 1.29 -12.62 9.43
CA PRO A 211 0.12 -13.50 9.27
C PRO A 211 -1.20 -12.74 9.09
N GLY A 212 -1.30 -11.50 9.59
CA GLY A 212 -2.47 -10.64 9.49
C GLY A 212 -2.58 -9.85 8.18
N LEU A 213 -1.46 -9.55 7.53
CA LEU A 213 -1.41 -8.72 6.32
C LEU A 213 -1.30 -9.52 5.02
N ASN A 214 -0.74 -10.74 5.08
CA ASN A 214 -0.46 -11.50 3.88
C ASN A 214 -1.61 -12.40 3.42
N ASN A 215 -1.55 -12.78 2.14
CA ASN A 215 -2.54 -13.65 1.48
C ASN A 215 -2.28 -15.13 1.77
N HIS A 216 -2.01 -15.48 3.03
CA HIS A 216 -1.95 -16.88 3.45
C HIS A 216 -3.28 -17.56 3.15
N CYS A 217 -3.19 -18.76 2.58
CA CYS A 217 -4.37 -19.59 2.48
C CYS A 217 -4.88 -19.93 3.87
N THR A 218 -6.11 -19.58 4.22
CA THR A 218 -6.62 -19.82 5.58
C THR A 218 -6.87 -21.31 5.88
N ARG A 219 -6.69 -22.19 4.90
CA ARG A 219 -6.99 -23.62 4.99
C ARG A 219 -5.74 -24.49 5.10
N CYS A 220 -4.72 -24.18 4.31
CA CYS A 220 -3.47 -24.94 4.32
C CYS A 220 -2.25 -24.07 4.64
N ASP A 221 -2.44 -22.82 5.04
CA ASP A 221 -1.38 -21.88 5.44
C ASP A 221 -0.29 -21.64 4.37
N ALA A 222 -0.60 -21.93 3.10
CA ALA A 222 0.31 -21.68 2.00
C ALA A 222 0.49 -20.18 1.79
N CYS A 223 1.74 -19.71 1.82
CA CYS A 223 2.10 -18.34 1.52
C CYS A 223 2.66 -18.22 0.09
N PRO A 224 2.12 -17.33 -0.75
CA PRO A 224 2.66 -17.11 -2.11
C PRO A 224 4.10 -16.58 -2.13
N TYR A 225 4.63 -16.14 -0.99
CA TYR A 225 6.00 -15.64 -0.86
C TYR A 225 6.98 -16.65 -0.24
N ALA A 226 6.45 -17.70 0.37
CA ALA A 226 7.26 -18.74 1.02
C ALA A 226 7.38 -19.99 0.16
N PHE A 227 6.69 -20.09 -0.97
CA PHE A 227 6.73 -21.26 -1.82
C PHE A 227 7.04 -20.84 -3.25
N TYR A 228 7.83 -21.67 -3.92
CA TYR A 228 8.14 -21.55 -5.32
C TYR A 228 7.81 -22.88 -6.00
N CYS A 229 7.12 -22.83 -7.12
CA CYS A 229 6.80 -23.98 -7.94
C CYS A 229 7.27 -23.74 -9.37
N THR A 230 7.85 -24.76 -10.01
CA THR A 230 8.31 -24.67 -11.41
C THR A 230 7.18 -24.61 -12.44
N CYS A 231 5.90 -24.54 -12.02
CA CYS A 231 4.78 -24.45 -12.95
C CYS A 231 4.55 -23.01 -13.43
N PHE A 232 4.10 -22.86 -14.68
CA PHE A 232 3.81 -21.55 -15.26
C PHE A 232 2.80 -20.72 -14.45
N ALA A 233 1.87 -21.37 -13.74
CA ALA A 233 0.87 -20.69 -12.93
C ALA A 233 1.45 -20.01 -11.68
N ASP A 234 2.65 -20.42 -11.24
CA ASP A 234 3.35 -19.81 -10.09
C ASP A 234 3.93 -18.42 -10.40
N SER A 235 3.96 -18.03 -11.69
CA SER A 235 4.31 -16.66 -12.12
C SER A 235 3.31 -15.60 -11.62
N ARG A 236 2.14 -16.00 -11.09
CA ARG A 236 1.12 -15.07 -10.61
C ARG A 236 1.50 -14.50 -9.25
N ALA A 237 2.10 -13.31 -9.29
CA ALA A 237 2.38 -12.44 -8.15
C ALA A 237 1.31 -12.49 -7.03
N GLY A 238 1.68 -13.10 -5.90
CA GLY A 238 0.88 -13.11 -4.67
C GLY A 238 -0.26 -14.13 -4.59
N VAL A 239 -0.25 -15.19 -5.41
CA VAL A 239 -1.15 -16.35 -5.32
C VAL A 239 -0.36 -17.65 -5.55
N CYS A 240 -0.38 -18.60 -4.61
CA CYS A 240 0.19 -19.93 -4.78
C CYS A 240 -0.53 -20.69 -5.89
N CYS A 241 0.23 -21.43 -6.70
CA CYS A 241 -0.39 -22.34 -7.65
C CYS A 241 -1.11 -23.52 -6.95
N LEU A 242 -1.95 -24.22 -7.71
CA LEU A 242 -2.68 -25.40 -7.21
C LEU A 242 -1.75 -26.53 -6.73
N HIS A 243 -0.53 -26.64 -7.29
CA HIS A 243 0.42 -27.68 -6.92
C HIS A 243 0.95 -27.47 -5.50
N ILE A 244 1.25 -26.22 -5.13
CA ILE A 244 1.66 -25.86 -3.75
C ILE A 244 0.56 -26.23 -2.77
N HIS A 245 -0.70 -25.90 -3.08
CA HIS A 245 -1.82 -26.28 -2.23
C HIS A 245 -2.02 -27.79 -2.12
N ALA A 246 -1.88 -28.53 -3.23
CA ALA A 246 -1.98 -29.98 -3.24
C ALA A 246 -0.86 -30.65 -2.43
N ALA A 247 0.38 -30.21 -2.61
CA ALA A 247 1.54 -30.72 -1.88
C ALA A 247 1.41 -30.50 -0.37
N ILE A 248 1.13 -29.27 0.05
CA ILE A 248 1.00 -28.93 1.48
C ILE A 248 -0.18 -29.65 2.13
N THR A 249 -1.29 -29.83 1.41
CA THR A 249 -2.48 -30.48 1.98
C THR A 249 -2.32 -32.00 2.10
N SER A 250 -1.59 -32.61 1.17
CA SER A 250 -1.40 -34.07 1.14
C SER A 250 -0.25 -34.57 2.00
N ASN A 251 0.87 -33.84 1.98
CA ASN A 251 2.13 -34.23 2.62
C ASN A 251 2.71 -33.02 3.38
N PRO A 252 2.06 -32.55 4.47
CA PRO A 252 2.51 -31.39 5.24
C PRO A 252 3.90 -31.57 5.87
N GLU A 253 4.34 -32.81 6.07
CA GLU A 253 5.66 -33.17 6.59
C GLU A 253 6.83 -32.76 5.67
N GLY A 254 6.58 -32.54 4.38
CA GLY A 254 7.61 -32.03 3.46
C GLY A 254 7.98 -30.55 3.69
N ARG A 255 7.38 -29.89 4.70
CA ARG A 255 7.75 -28.53 5.09
C ARG A 255 9.13 -28.53 5.74
N HIS A 256 10.15 -28.37 4.91
CA HIS A 256 11.53 -28.21 5.36
C HIS A 256 11.89 -26.73 5.49
N PHE A 257 12.09 -26.28 6.72
CA PHE A 257 12.68 -24.96 7.00
C PHE A 257 14.21 -25.08 6.89
N VAL A 258 14.76 -24.75 5.73
CA VAL A 258 16.22 -24.67 5.56
C VAL A 258 16.68 -23.24 5.84
N LEU A 259 17.47 -23.08 6.90
CA LEU A 259 18.26 -21.87 7.18
C LEU A 259 19.75 -22.28 7.21
N PRO A 260 20.69 -21.54 6.59
CA PRO A 260 20.58 -20.47 5.58
C PRO A 260 20.81 -20.99 4.15
N PHE A 261 20.42 -20.20 3.14
CA PHE A 261 20.72 -20.50 1.74
C PHE A 261 22.24 -20.53 1.51
N LYS A 262 22.73 -21.54 0.79
CA LYS A 262 23.94 -21.37 0.00
C LYS A 262 23.52 -20.55 -1.21
N ASP A 263 24.13 -19.39 -1.42
CA ASP A 263 23.84 -18.47 -2.54
C ASP A 263 24.21 -19.05 -3.93
N ASP A 264 24.44 -20.36 -4.04
CA ASP A 264 24.96 -21.01 -5.25
C ASP A 264 23.90 -21.31 -6.31
N ASP A 265 22.61 -21.11 -6.02
CA ASP A 265 21.56 -21.15 -7.04
C ASP A 265 21.55 -19.83 -7.82
N ASN A 266 22.54 -19.68 -8.70
CA ASN A 266 22.42 -18.89 -9.92
C ASN A 266 21.14 -19.33 -10.63
N ILE A 267 20.05 -18.62 -10.38
CA ILE A 267 18.85 -18.63 -11.22
C ILE A 267 19.24 -17.93 -12.55
N ARG A 268 20.04 -18.64 -13.36
CA ARG A 268 20.13 -18.42 -14.79
C ARG A 268 19.06 -19.27 -15.45
N ASP A 269 18.30 -18.58 -16.30
CA ASP A 269 17.50 -19.08 -17.41
C ASP A 269 17.62 -20.59 -17.70
N ALA A 270 16.61 -21.35 -17.29
CA ALA A 270 16.36 -22.69 -17.80
C ALA A 270 15.80 -22.68 -19.25
N CYS A 271 16.28 -21.76 -20.09
CA CYS A 271 15.95 -21.70 -21.52
C CYS A 271 17.16 -21.51 -22.44
N GLU A 272 18.39 -21.59 -21.93
CA GLU A 272 19.61 -21.57 -22.75
C GLU A 272 20.49 -22.81 -22.50
N ASP A 273 20.08 -23.96 -23.02
CA ASP A 273 20.99 -25.08 -23.29
C ASP A 273 20.89 -25.44 -24.77
N ASN A 274 21.73 -24.80 -25.59
CA ASN A 274 22.22 -25.42 -26.81
C ASN A 274 23.72 -25.11 -26.94
N ASN A 275 24.51 -26.00 -26.35
CA ASN A 275 25.95 -25.92 -26.28
C ASN A 275 26.54 -26.33 -27.65
N ASN A 276 27.24 -25.40 -28.30
CA ASN A 276 27.98 -25.64 -29.52
C ASN A 276 29.20 -26.53 -29.22
N ASN A 277 29.12 -27.80 -29.65
CA ASN A 277 30.31 -28.60 -29.89
C ASN A 277 31.04 -28.04 -31.12
N VAL A 278 32.23 -27.52 -30.89
CA VAL A 278 33.23 -27.23 -31.93
C VAL A 278 33.71 -28.58 -32.47
N ILE A 279 33.24 -28.97 -33.66
CA ILE A 279 33.93 -29.92 -34.53
C ILE A 279 34.29 -29.16 -35.81
N ASP A 280 35.59 -28.98 -35.97
CA ASP A 280 36.26 -28.40 -37.12
C ASP A 280 36.34 -29.47 -38.22
N VAL A 281 35.50 -29.37 -39.26
CA VAL A 281 35.69 -30.07 -40.54
C VAL A 281 35.22 -29.18 -41.69
N LEU A 282 36.13 -29.01 -42.64
CA LEU A 282 36.06 -28.20 -43.84
C LEU A 282 35.03 -28.69 -44.88
N SER A 283 34.48 -27.70 -45.61
CA SER A 283 33.99 -27.75 -47.01
C SER A 283 32.51 -28.05 -47.26
N GLY A 284 31.83 -27.15 -47.97
CA GLY A 284 30.62 -27.44 -48.77
C GLY A 284 29.56 -26.35 -48.76
N ASP A 285 29.38 -25.69 -49.90
CA ASP A 285 28.32 -24.73 -50.24
C ASP A 285 26.90 -25.25 -49.94
N ASP A 286 26.03 -24.38 -49.40
CA ASP A 286 24.82 -23.86 -50.08
C ASP A 286 23.79 -23.26 -49.09
N SER A 287 23.44 -22.00 -49.33
CA SER A 287 22.08 -21.41 -49.24
C SER A 287 21.12 -21.95 -48.16
N ILE A 288 20.85 -21.18 -47.09
CA ILE A 288 19.53 -21.03 -46.43
C ILE A 288 19.51 -19.73 -45.59
N TYR A 289 18.44 -18.94 -45.76
CA TYR A 289 18.12 -17.71 -45.02
C TYR A 289 18.30 -17.86 -43.50
N SER A 290 19.25 -17.11 -42.90
CA SER A 290 19.32 -16.95 -41.45
C SER A 290 18.55 -15.69 -41.03
N ASP A 291 17.27 -15.87 -40.70
CA ASP A 291 16.49 -14.89 -39.96
C ASP A 291 17.11 -14.74 -38.56
N LYS A 292 17.88 -13.66 -38.36
CA LYS A 292 18.18 -13.16 -37.03
C LYS A 292 16.89 -12.58 -36.47
N GLU A 293 16.06 -13.42 -35.85
CA GLU A 293 14.96 -12.97 -35.00
C GLU A 293 15.54 -12.15 -33.85
N ASN A 294 15.56 -10.85 -34.06
CA ASN A 294 15.72 -9.87 -33.01
C ASN A 294 14.47 -10.00 -32.12
N ARG A 295 14.53 -10.88 -31.10
CA ARG A 295 13.47 -11.05 -30.10
C ARG A 295 13.30 -9.73 -29.35
N GLN A 296 12.47 -8.87 -29.93
CA GLN A 296 12.01 -7.65 -29.31
C GLN A 296 11.13 -8.08 -28.15
N GLU A 297 11.71 -8.06 -26.97
CA GLU A 297 11.05 -8.38 -25.72
C GLU A 297 9.72 -7.63 -25.65
N SER A 298 8.62 -8.37 -25.49
CA SER A 298 7.30 -7.76 -25.60
C SER A 298 7.12 -6.75 -24.48
N GLU A 299 6.36 -5.68 -24.74
CA GLU A 299 6.04 -4.66 -23.74
C GLU A 299 5.39 -5.28 -22.49
N THR A 300 4.62 -6.36 -22.68
CA THR A 300 4.04 -7.18 -21.63
C THR A 300 5.12 -7.80 -20.72
N ASP A 301 6.15 -8.43 -21.30
CA ASP A 301 7.24 -9.08 -20.54
C ASP A 301 8.06 -8.06 -19.73
N ARG A 302 8.21 -6.84 -20.24
CA ARG A 302 8.82 -5.73 -19.50
C ARG A 302 7.96 -5.27 -18.33
N MET A 303 6.65 -5.12 -18.54
CA MET A 303 5.73 -4.72 -17.47
C MET A 303 5.65 -5.76 -16.35
N ASP A 304 5.60 -7.04 -16.69
CA ASP A 304 5.51 -8.12 -15.71
C ASP A 304 6.78 -8.22 -14.86
N ARG A 305 7.97 -8.08 -15.46
CA ARG A 305 9.23 -8.00 -14.69
C ARG A 305 9.32 -6.76 -13.82
N ASN A 306 8.86 -5.61 -14.29
CA ASN A 306 8.81 -4.40 -13.45
C ASN A 306 7.88 -4.59 -12.24
N LYS A 307 6.75 -5.28 -12.45
CA LYS A 307 5.82 -5.60 -11.38
C LYS A 307 6.42 -6.59 -10.37
N GLU A 308 7.15 -7.59 -10.84
CA GLU A 308 7.88 -8.52 -9.98
C GLU A 308 8.97 -7.79 -9.17
N ASN A 309 9.74 -6.92 -9.81
CA ASN A 309 10.76 -6.11 -9.15
C ASN A 309 10.15 -5.19 -8.08
N LEU A 310 9.03 -4.53 -8.39
CA LEU A 310 8.33 -3.68 -7.42
C LEU A 310 7.88 -4.51 -6.20
N GLN A 311 7.36 -5.71 -6.43
CA GLN A 311 6.94 -6.61 -5.36
C GLN A 311 8.14 -7.08 -4.51
N ARG A 312 9.27 -7.41 -5.13
CA ARG A 312 10.52 -7.75 -4.40
C ARG A 312 10.98 -6.57 -3.53
N ILE A 313 10.88 -5.34 -4.03
CA ILE A 313 11.19 -4.12 -3.27
C ILE A 313 10.23 -3.96 -2.08
N GLU A 314 8.91 -4.11 -2.29
CA GLU A 314 7.92 -4.03 -1.21
C GLU A 314 8.15 -5.09 -0.13
N THR A 315 8.48 -6.32 -0.52
CA THR A 315 8.81 -7.41 0.42
C THR A 315 10.09 -7.08 1.19
N CYS A 316 11.14 -6.62 0.51
CA CYS A 316 12.38 -6.21 1.16
C CYS A 316 12.15 -5.06 2.15
N TRP A 317 11.37 -4.05 1.77
CA TRP A 317 10.98 -2.93 2.63
C TRP A 317 10.23 -3.40 3.88
N SER A 318 9.27 -4.32 3.72
CA SER A 318 8.53 -4.89 4.84
C SER A 318 9.46 -5.61 5.83
N ARG A 319 10.47 -6.33 5.33
CA ARG A 319 11.49 -6.99 6.18
C ARG A 319 12.35 -5.97 6.92
N ILE A 320 12.82 -4.93 6.23
CA ILE A 320 13.59 -3.85 6.84
C ILE A 320 12.76 -3.21 7.96
N LYS A 321 11.47 -2.94 7.71
CA LYS A 321 10.56 -2.40 8.72
C LYS A 321 10.42 -3.35 9.92
N ALA A 322 10.21 -4.64 9.71
CA ALA A 322 10.15 -5.63 10.79
C ALA A 322 11.44 -5.68 11.62
N TYR A 323 12.61 -5.73 10.96
CA TYR A 323 13.89 -5.69 11.66
C TYR A 323 14.10 -4.38 12.40
N SER A 324 13.64 -3.25 11.85
CA SER A 324 13.77 -1.96 12.53
C SER A 324 13.03 -1.92 13.87
N PHE A 325 11.86 -2.56 13.97
CA PHE A 325 11.15 -2.71 15.24
C PHE A 325 11.89 -3.61 16.24
N GLU A 326 12.47 -4.73 15.79
CA GLU A 326 13.26 -5.60 16.68
C GLU A 326 14.56 -4.94 17.15
N ILE A 327 15.16 -4.10 16.31
CA ILE A 327 16.34 -3.30 16.64
C ILE A 327 15.96 -2.23 17.67
N ALA A 328 14.84 -1.51 17.47
CA ALA A 328 14.37 -0.46 18.37
C ALA A 328 14.17 -0.94 19.81
N LYS A 329 13.85 -2.22 20.01
CA LYS A 329 13.71 -2.83 21.36
C LYS A 329 15.03 -2.97 22.12
N ARG A 330 16.17 -2.81 21.46
CA ARG A 330 17.50 -2.93 22.09
C ARG A 330 17.96 -1.57 22.59
N SER A 331 18.69 -1.53 23.71
CA SER A 331 19.24 -0.29 24.29
C SER A 331 20.18 0.48 23.34
N GLU A 332 20.81 -0.22 22.40
CA GLU A 332 21.69 0.35 21.35
C GLU A 332 20.98 0.47 19.99
N GLY A 333 19.66 0.23 19.94
CA GLY A 333 18.89 0.13 18.71
C GLY A 333 18.83 1.42 17.92
N ALA A 334 18.78 2.57 18.60
CA ALA A 334 18.63 3.88 17.98
C ALA A 334 19.78 4.22 17.02
N ASP A 335 21.03 4.00 17.43
CA ASP A 335 22.21 4.31 16.61
C ASP A 335 22.29 3.41 15.37
N MET A 336 21.89 2.14 15.51
CA MET A 336 21.87 1.20 14.39
C MET A 336 20.77 1.53 13.38
N LEU A 337 19.61 2.03 13.84
CA LEU A 337 18.55 2.52 12.95
C LEU A 337 18.97 3.78 12.18
N ASP A 338 19.66 4.72 12.84
CA ASP A 338 20.18 5.92 12.17
C ASP A 338 21.20 5.56 11.08
N HIS A 339 22.06 4.55 11.32
CA HIS A 339 22.99 4.03 10.31
C HIS A 339 22.27 3.36 9.12
N ILE A 340 21.24 2.56 9.37
CA ILE A 340 20.43 1.91 8.32
C ILE A 340 19.70 2.98 7.49
N ALA A 341 19.06 3.94 8.14
CA ALA A 341 18.35 5.03 7.47
C ALA A 341 19.30 5.85 6.59
N TYR A 342 20.50 6.17 7.09
CA TYR A 342 21.54 6.85 6.31
C TYR A 342 21.98 6.03 5.09
N GLY A 343 22.20 4.73 5.26
CA GLY A 343 22.56 3.82 4.16
C GLY A 343 21.48 3.75 3.08
N MET A 344 20.20 3.65 3.48
CA MET A 344 19.07 3.64 2.55
C MET A 344 18.93 4.96 1.81
N GLN A 345 19.07 6.08 2.50
CA GLN A 345 19.06 7.41 1.86
C GLN A 345 20.17 7.52 0.80
N LYS A 346 21.37 7.02 1.08
CA LYS A 346 22.48 7.01 0.13
C LYS A 346 22.18 6.16 -1.11
N ILE A 347 21.61 4.96 -0.93
CA ILE A 347 21.19 4.09 -2.05
C ILE A 347 20.12 4.78 -2.90
N CYS A 348 19.11 5.41 -2.28
CA CYS A 348 18.09 6.16 -3.00
C CYS A 348 18.69 7.32 -3.82
N LEU A 349 19.65 8.05 -3.25
CA LEU A 349 20.38 9.11 -3.96
C LEU A 349 21.20 8.55 -5.13
N ASP A 350 21.84 7.39 -4.97
CA ASP A 350 22.61 6.76 -6.04
C ASP A 350 21.72 6.25 -7.18
N ILE A 351 20.56 5.64 -6.85
CA ILE A 351 19.55 5.23 -7.84
C ILE A 351 19.03 6.44 -8.59
N ALA A 352 18.66 7.50 -7.87
CA ALA A 352 18.21 8.75 -8.46
C ALA A 352 19.25 9.36 -9.41
N ALA A 353 20.53 9.38 -9.00
CA ALA A 353 21.62 9.88 -9.82
C ALA A 353 21.87 9.01 -11.07
N ARG A 354 21.61 7.70 -11.00
CA ARG A 354 21.65 6.81 -12.18
C ARG A 354 20.46 7.08 -13.12
N GLU A 355 19.26 7.27 -12.58
CA GLU A 355 18.09 7.59 -13.41
C GLU A 355 18.18 8.99 -14.03
N GLU A 356 18.70 10.01 -13.35
CA GLU A 356 18.87 11.35 -13.93
C GLU A 356 19.82 11.34 -15.15
N ARG A 357 20.79 10.41 -15.15
CA ARG A 357 21.70 10.16 -16.28
C ARG A 357 21.02 9.44 -17.45
N CYS A 358 19.99 8.65 -17.20
CA CYS A 358 19.31 7.82 -18.21
C CYS A 358 17.92 8.35 -18.64
N ALA A 359 17.33 9.28 -17.89
CA ALA A 359 15.97 9.76 -18.11
C ALA A 359 15.92 10.89 -19.17
N PRO A 360 14.94 10.87 -20.09
CA PRO A 360 14.65 12.00 -20.96
C PRO A 360 14.40 13.28 -20.14
N LEU A 361 14.87 14.43 -20.63
CA LEU A 361 14.84 15.73 -19.95
C LEU A 361 13.47 16.11 -19.36
N ILE A 362 12.37 15.59 -19.92
CA ILE A 362 10.99 15.89 -19.52
C ILE A 362 10.56 15.23 -18.20
N ARG A 363 11.21 14.14 -17.75
CA ARG A 363 10.84 13.41 -16.50
C ARG A 363 11.69 13.73 -15.26
N ARG A 364 12.70 14.60 -15.39
CA ARG A 364 13.64 14.90 -14.29
C ARG A 364 12.99 15.64 -13.12
N SER A 365 11.92 16.40 -13.33
CA SER A 365 11.19 17.13 -12.29
C SER A 365 10.33 16.22 -11.39
N GLU A 366 9.71 15.18 -11.96
CA GLU A 366 8.88 14.21 -11.24
C GLU A 366 9.73 13.31 -10.32
N LEU A 367 10.91 12.90 -10.80
CA LEU A 367 11.87 12.10 -10.03
C LEU A 367 12.45 12.84 -8.82
N ARG A 368 12.68 14.15 -8.94
CA ARG A 368 13.13 14.98 -7.81
C ARG A 368 12.12 15.05 -6.67
N ALA A 369 10.82 14.97 -6.96
CA ALA A 369 9.78 14.98 -5.92
C ALA A 369 9.77 13.69 -5.09
N LEU A 370 10.04 12.52 -5.69
CA LEU A 370 10.12 11.23 -5.00
C LEU A 370 11.31 11.14 -4.02
N ILE A 371 12.46 11.70 -4.42
CA ILE A 371 13.70 11.72 -3.61
C ILE A 371 13.54 12.57 -2.35
N ILE A 372 12.78 13.67 -2.43
CA ILE A 372 12.53 14.59 -1.32
C ILE A 372 11.58 13.97 -0.27
N CYS A 373 10.78 12.97 -0.64
CA CYS A 373 9.82 12.33 0.29
C CYS A 373 10.46 11.27 1.21
N CYS A 374 11.54 10.60 0.80
CA CYS A 374 12.17 9.53 1.59
C CYS A 374 12.69 10.00 2.98
N PRO A 375 13.30 11.19 3.13
CA PRO A 375 13.71 11.71 4.44
C PRO A 375 12.55 12.08 5.39
N ILE A 376 11.35 12.33 4.86
CA ILE A 376 10.18 12.76 5.66
C ILE A 376 9.55 11.57 6.38
N GLU A 377 9.45 10.41 5.74
CA GLU A 377 8.96 9.18 6.38
C GLU A 377 9.91 8.68 7.47
N VAL A 378 11.22 8.83 7.28
CA VAL A 378 12.24 8.53 8.32
C VAL A 378 12.10 9.47 9.53
N ARG A 379 11.81 10.76 9.32
CA ARG A 379 11.52 11.70 10.42
C ARG A 379 10.23 11.36 11.15
N TYR A 380 9.17 11.01 10.43
CA TYR A 380 7.89 10.60 11.03
C TYR A 380 8.05 9.33 11.87
N PHE A 381 8.82 8.36 11.38
CA PHE A 381 9.17 7.15 12.12
C PHE A 381 10.00 7.43 13.38
N ARG A 382 10.90 8.43 13.33
CA ARG A 382 11.68 8.90 14.50
C ARG A 382 10.79 9.50 15.58
N GLU A 383 9.74 10.20 15.21
CA GLU A 383 8.76 10.77 16.15
C GLU A 383 7.86 9.69 16.77
N GLU A 384 7.44 8.68 16.00
CA GLU A 384 6.69 7.53 16.53
C GLU A 384 7.48 6.71 17.56
N VAL A 385 8.76 6.44 17.30
CA VAL A 385 9.63 5.69 18.24
C VAL A 385 9.87 6.48 19.53
N ARG A 386 10.13 7.79 19.45
CA ARG A 386 10.28 8.63 20.66
C ARG A 386 9.01 8.70 21.50
N ASN A 387 7.85 8.83 20.85
CA ASN A 387 6.56 8.85 21.54
C ASN A 387 6.26 7.52 22.26
N TYR A 388 6.82 6.40 21.77
CA TYR A 388 6.70 5.09 22.42
C TYR A 388 7.56 5.00 23.68
N ASP A 389 8.81 5.50 23.65
CA ASP A 389 9.70 5.51 24.81
C ASP A 389 9.19 6.43 25.94
N ASP A 390 8.62 7.60 25.60
CA ASP A 390 8.01 8.52 26.57
C ASP A 390 6.76 7.90 27.26
N PHE A 391 6.04 7.04 26.54
CA PHE A 391 4.88 6.31 27.06
C PHE A 391 5.28 5.09 27.91
N ALA A 392 6.37 4.41 27.56
CA ALA A 392 6.87 3.27 28.32
C ALA A 392 7.56 3.70 29.64
N GLY A 393 8.34 4.79 29.60
CA GLY A 393 9.09 5.29 30.77
C GLY A 393 8.21 5.86 31.90
N SER A 394 6.97 6.21 31.62
CA SER A 394 6.02 6.74 32.61
C SER A 394 5.27 5.66 33.41
N SER A 395 5.50 4.37 33.10
CA SER A 395 4.84 3.23 33.77
C SER A 395 5.70 2.51 34.84
N SER A 396 6.96 2.91 35.00
CA SER A 396 7.91 2.27 35.94
C SER A 396 8.22 3.08 37.21
N SER A 397 7.48 4.16 37.47
CA SER A 397 7.59 4.95 38.70
C SER A 397 6.25 5.02 39.44
N SER A 398 5.80 3.88 39.96
CA SER A 398 4.74 3.77 40.97
C SER A 398 4.87 2.46 41.72
#